data_AF-A0A097PLD5-F1
#
_entry.id   AF-A0A097PLD5-F1
#
_cell.length_a   1.000
_cell.length_b   1.000
_cell.length_c   1.000
_cell.angle_alpha   90.00
_cell.angle_beta   90.00
_cell.angle_gamma   90.00
#
_symmetry.space_group_name_H-M   'P 1'
#
loop_
_entity.id
_entity.type
_entity.pdbx_description
1 polymer ?
#
loop_
_entity_poly.entity_id
_entity_poly.type
_entity_poly.pdbx_seq_one_letter_code
_entity_poly.pdbx_strand_id
1 'polypeptide(L)'
;MDPLSALRDFTIRGELDKIVQVGDEFRFGNDYSFPCTAETAYRSKQGNLYTLETLVNYIKNHHLKHVEYIQNSRTLKIPSVTFPDRKPLVDYLHGTISSHDAITMIRALERPLKDRESLLVCRNRDFYSVLMASTRREEERQRVESQQRKDGSNRPKPKMKGGKIGEGVPIILVPSAFQTLITIYNVKEFLEDGIFVPTDVKVKAGAKPDCVTVQKKFRDRVVAAYEVRDKPSALKAEDWDRVVAVFVLGKEWQFKDWPFKDHVEIFNRIIGFYMRFEDDSVESAKTVKQWNVKIISISKNKRHQDRAAALEVWDRLEEFMRA
;
A
#
# COMPACT_ATOMS: atom_id res chain seq x y z
N MET A 1 22.39 -22.86 -9.72
CA MET A 1 21.34 -23.28 -8.76
C MET A 1 21.90 -23.06 -7.36
N ASP A 2 21.11 -22.60 -6.40
CA ASP A 2 21.59 -22.45 -5.02
C ASP A 2 21.62 -23.81 -4.28
N PRO A 3 22.41 -23.97 -3.19
CA PRO A 3 22.58 -25.24 -2.50
C PRO A 3 21.27 -25.84 -1.96
N LEU A 4 20.33 -24.99 -1.53
CA LEU A 4 19.04 -25.44 -0.99
C LEU A 4 18.14 -25.96 -2.11
N SER A 5 18.06 -25.24 -3.23
CA SER A 5 17.31 -25.68 -4.40
C SER A 5 17.88 -26.96 -5.00
N ALA A 6 19.21 -27.10 -5.05
CA ALA A 6 19.86 -28.33 -5.49
C ALA A 6 19.53 -29.51 -4.57
N LEU A 7 19.61 -29.32 -3.25
CA LEU A 7 19.22 -30.33 -2.27
C LEU A 7 17.76 -30.74 -2.40
N ARG A 8 16.86 -29.77 -2.61
CA ARG A 8 15.45 -30.03 -2.83
C ARG A 8 15.20 -30.80 -4.12
N ASP A 9 15.81 -30.42 -5.23
CA ASP A 9 15.64 -31.11 -6.52
C ASP A 9 16.09 -32.58 -6.43
N PHE A 10 17.26 -32.84 -5.83
CA PHE A 10 17.74 -34.20 -5.61
C PHE A 10 16.87 -34.98 -4.61
N THR A 11 16.30 -34.32 -3.60
CA THR A 11 15.36 -34.96 -2.67
C THR A 11 14.06 -35.36 -3.40
N ILE A 12 13.50 -34.47 -4.23
CA ILE A 12 12.27 -34.74 -5.00
C ILE A 12 12.47 -35.88 -6.00
N ARG A 13 13.64 -35.95 -6.63
CA ARG A 13 13.99 -37.03 -7.57
C ARG A 13 14.34 -38.35 -6.88
N GLY A 14 14.47 -38.36 -5.55
CA GLY A 14 14.88 -39.55 -4.80
C GLY A 14 16.35 -39.92 -5.00
N GLU A 15 17.21 -38.98 -5.37
CA GLU A 15 18.63 -39.19 -5.73
C GLU A 15 19.60 -38.73 -4.62
N LEU A 16 19.18 -38.81 -3.36
CA LEU A 16 19.99 -38.38 -2.21
C LEU A 16 21.30 -39.16 -2.05
N ASP A 17 21.35 -40.38 -2.59
CA ASP A 17 22.51 -41.26 -2.67
C ASP A 17 23.61 -40.71 -3.59
N LYS A 18 23.24 -39.90 -4.60
CA LYS A 18 24.19 -39.23 -5.51
C LYS A 18 24.85 -37.99 -4.88
N ILE A 19 24.46 -37.61 -3.67
CA ILE A 19 25.09 -36.51 -2.93
C ILE A 19 26.25 -37.06 -2.10
N VAL A 20 27.47 -36.82 -2.57
CA VAL A 20 28.72 -37.35 -1.99
C VAL A 20 29.53 -36.21 -1.39
N GLN A 21 30.01 -36.41 -0.16
CA GLN A 21 30.97 -35.50 0.48
C GLN A 21 32.38 -35.82 -0.01
N VAL A 22 33.09 -34.82 -0.53
CA VAL A 22 34.49 -34.93 -0.97
C VAL A 22 35.28 -33.80 -0.32
N GLY A 23 36.01 -34.11 0.75
CA GLY A 23 36.68 -33.10 1.56
C GLY A 23 35.66 -32.20 2.26
N ASP A 24 35.77 -30.89 2.06
CA ASP A 24 34.87 -29.88 2.64
C ASP A 24 33.73 -29.46 1.69
N GLU A 25 33.44 -30.24 0.65
CA GLU A 25 32.36 -29.96 -0.30
C GLU A 25 31.40 -31.15 -0.48
N PHE A 26 30.12 -30.83 -0.72
CA PHE A 26 29.13 -31.77 -1.24
C PHE A 26 29.03 -31.66 -2.75
N ARG A 27 29.20 -32.79 -3.43
CA ARG A 27 28.98 -32.95 -4.87
C ARG A 27 27.61 -33.55 -5.12
N PHE A 28 26.80 -32.88 -5.93
CA PHE A 28 25.47 -33.29 -6.37
C PHE A 28 25.58 -33.86 -7.77
N GLY A 29 25.81 -35.17 -7.88
CA GLY A 29 26.12 -35.82 -9.15
C GLY A 29 27.35 -35.19 -9.84
N ASN A 30 27.22 -34.89 -11.14
CA ASN A 30 28.26 -34.22 -11.92
C ASN A 30 27.98 -32.71 -12.14
N ASP A 31 26.86 -32.21 -11.63
CA ASP A 31 26.30 -30.93 -12.05
C ASP A 31 26.66 -29.79 -11.10
N TYR A 32 26.75 -30.04 -9.79
CA TYR A 32 26.98 -29.00 -8.79
C TYR A 32 27.92 -29.45 -7.67
N SER A 33 28.75 -28.53 -7.18
CA SER A 33 29.54 -28.68 -5.94
C SER A 33 29.34 -27.47 -5.05
N PHE A 34 29.18 -27.68 -3.75
CA PHE A 34 29.00 -26.62 -2.77
C PHE A 34 29.77 -26.93 -1.48
N PRO A 35 30.32 -25.92 -0.78
CA PRO A 35 30.93 -26.12 0.54
C PRO A 35 29.96 -26.74 1.55
N CYS A 36 30.44 -27.64 2.41
CA CYS A 36 29.63 -28.25 3.48
C CYS A 36 29.08 -27.19 4.44
N THR A 37 29.90 -26.19 4.74
CA THR A 37 29.60 -25.05 5.61
C THR A 37 28.75 -23.96 4.96
N ALA A 38 28.38 -24.10 3.67
CA ALA A 38 27.61 -23.09 2.96
C ALA A 38 26.26 -22.83 3.66
N GLU A 39 25.99 -21.58 4.02
CA GLU A 39 24.70 -21.18 4.57
C GLU A 39 23.62 -21.27 3.49
N THR A 40 22.53 -21.95 3.82
CA THR A 40 21.38 -22.10 2.93
C THR A 40 20.39 -20.96 3.14
N ALA A 41 19.49 -20.77 2.17
CA ALA A 41 18.39 -19.82 2.33
C ALA A 41 17.34 -20.27 3.36
N TYR A 42 17.46 -21.46 3.97
CA TYR A 42 16.49 -21.96 4.94
C TYR A 42 16.82 -21.44 6.35
N ARG A 43 15.97 -20.55 6.85
CA ARG A 43 16.04 -19.98 8.20
C ARG A 43 15.25 -20.83 9.20
N SER A 44 15.90 -21.21 10.29
CA SER A 44 15.25 -21.81 11.45
C SER A 44 14.24 -20.85 12.09
N LYS A 45 13.25 -21.36 12.82
CA LYS A 45 12.33 -20.51 13.60
C LYS A 45 13.03 -19.67 14.68
N GLN A 46 14.24 -20.04 15.06
CA GLN A 46 15.08 -19.28 16.00
C GLN A 46 15.89 -18.17 15.31
N GLY A 47 15.79 -18.04 13.99
CA GLY A 47 16.40 -16.96 13.23
C GLY A 47 17.77 -17.27 12.65
N ASN A 48 18.40 -18.40 12.96
CA ASN A 48 19.68 -18.79 12.36
C ASN A 48 19.47 -19.51 11.02
N LEU A 49 20.40 -19.35 10.07
CA LEU A 49 20.40 -20.11 8.82
C LEU A 49 21.00 -21.49 9.04
N TYR A 50 20.43 -22.51 8.39
CA TYR A 50 21.03 -23.83 8.38
C TYR A 50 22.12 -23.92 7.31
N THR A 51 23.22 -24.58 7.65
CA THR A 51 24.26 -24.94 6.68
C THR A 51 23.80 -26.11 5.81
N LEU A 52 24.42 -26.25 4.63
CA LEU A 52 24.14 -27.35 3.72
C LEU A 52 24.37 -28.71 4.40
N GLU A 53 25.47 -28.85 5.14
CA GLU A 53 25.79 -30.05 5.92
C GLU A 53 24.71 -30.40 6.95
N THR A 54 24.15 -29.39 7.63
CA THR A 54 23.05 -29.58 8.58
C THR A 54 21.82 -30.17 7.89
N LEU A 55 21.44 -29.61 6.74
CA LEU A 55 20.26 -30.04 5.99
C LEU A 55 20.44 -31.42 5.36
N VAL A 56 21.61 -31.70 4.77
CA VAL A 56 21.95 -33.01 4.19
C VAL A 56 21.94 -34.09 5.27
N ASN A 57 22.57 -33.83 6.42
CA ASN A 57 22.56 -34.77 7.54
C ASN A 57 21.14 -35.03 8.06
N TYR A 58 20.30 -33.99 8.14
CA TYR A 58 18.92 -34.15 8.58
C TYR A 58 18.07 -34.96 7.59
N ILE A 59 18.10 -34.66 6.30
CA ILE A 59 17.23 -35.34 5.32
C ILE A 59 17.61 -36.83 5.19
N LYS A 60 18.90 -37.18 5.28
CA LYS A 60 19.37 -38.58 5.28
C LYS A 60 18.90 -39.34 6.53
N ASN A 61 18.74 -38.65 7.67
CA ASN A 61 18.40 -39.24 8.97
C ASN A 61 17.01 -38.86 9.49
N HIS A 62 16.11 -38.34 8.65
CA HIS A 62 14.84 -37.76 9.10
C HIS A 62 13.88 -38.79 9.72
N HIS A 63 14.07 -40.08 9.38
CA HIS A 63 13.33 -41.22 9.90
C HIS A 63 13.66 -41.55 11.36
N LEU A 64 14.82 -41.11 11.88
CA LEU A 64 15.23 -41.33 13.26
C LEU A 64 14.39 -40.47 14.23
N LYS A 65 14.19 -40.98 15.45
CA LYS A 65 13.60 -40.20 16.54
C LYS A 65 14.47 -38.97 16.81
N HIS A 66 13.85 -37.87 17.24
CA HIS A 66 14.58 -36.60 17.38
C HIS A 66 15.78 -36.69 18.32
N VAL A 67 15.64 -37.43 19.42
CA VAL A 67 16.72 -37.63 20.41
C VAL A 67 17.92 -38.34 19.77
N GLU A 68 17.69 -39.41 19.02
CA GLU A 68 18.72 -40.18 18.32
C GLU A 68 19.39 -39.35 17.23
N TYR A 69 18.61 -38.57 16.47
CA TYR A 69 19.13 -37.64 15.47
C TYR A 69 20.07 -36.59 16.08
N ILE A 70 19.72 -36.00 17.23
CA ILE A 70 20.58 -35.03 17.93
C ILE A 70 21.87 -35.68 18.39
N GLN A 71 21.82 -36.90 18.94
CA GLN A 71 23.01 -37.64 19.35
C GLN A 71 23.92 -37.93 18.15
N ASN A 72 23.36 -38.39 17.04
CA ASN A 72 24.11 -38.66 15.80
C ASN A 72 24.79 -37.37 15.27
N SER A 73 24.04 -36.27 15.19
CA SER A 73 24.57 -34.97 14.75
C SER A 73 25.71 -34.47 15.64
N ARG A 74 25.59 -34.66 16.96
CA ARG A 74 26.63 -34.29 17.93
C ARG A 74 27.91 -35.10 17.74
N THR A 75 27.82 -36.40 17.45
CA THR A 75 28.97 -37.27 17.14
C THR A 75 29.70 -36.80 15.90
N LEU A 76 28.95 -36.38 14.87
CA LEU A 76 29.48 -35.85 13.62
C LEU A 76 29.97 -34.39 13.74
N LYS A 77 29.76 -33.74 14.90
CA LYS A 77 30.03 -32.32 15.15
C LYS A 77 29.26 -31.37 14.21
N ILE A 78 28.10 -31.82 13.73
CA ILE A 78 27.23 -31.05 12.84
C ILE A 78 26.11 -30.40 13.67
N PRO A 79 25.81 -29.10 13.46
CA PRO A 79 24.63 -28.47 14.05
C PRO A 79 23.34 -29.24 13.69
N SER A 80 22.42 -29.37 14.64
CA SER A 80 21.18 -30.14 14.43
C SER A 80 20.00 -29.24 14.04
N VAL A 81 19.13 -29.72 13.16
CA VAL A 81 17.83 -29.09 12.89
C VAL A 81 16.96 -29.11 14.15
N THR A 82 16.34 -27.97 14.46
CA THR A 82 15.53 -27.82 15.67
C THR A 82 14.21 -28.57 15.55
N PHE A 83 13.65 -29.01 16.68
CA PHE A 83 12.38 -29.74 16.70
C PHE A 83 11.23 -29.02 15.94
N PRO A 84 11.00 -27.71 16.13
CA PRO A 84 9.92 -26.99 15.45
C PRO A 84 10.05 -26.91 13.92
N ASP A 85 11.25 -27.10 13.39
CA ASP A 85 11.57 -26.95 11.97
C ASP A 85 11.53 -28.30 11.22
N ARG A 86 11.48 -29.43 11.95
CA ARG A 86 11.55 -30.79 11.38
C ARG A 86 10.52 -31.05 10.29
N LYS A 87 9.24 -30.86 10.61
CA LYS A 87 8.13 -31.16 9.69
C LYS A 87 8.08 -30.17 8.51
N PRO A 88 8.13 -28.84 8.73
CA PRO A 88 8.16 -27.88 7.63
C PRO A 88 9.33 -28.07 6.65
N LEU A 89 10.52 -28.44 7.17
CA LEU A 89 11.70 -28.67 6.34
C LEU A 89 11.56 -29.93 5.48
N VAL A 90 11.05 -31.02 6.04
CA VAL A 90 10.77 -32.25 5.28
C VAL A 90 9.74 -31.99 4.19
N ASP A 91 8.62 -31.33 4.53
CA ASP A 91 7.54 -31.03 3.59
C ASP A 91 8.03 -30.13 2.43
N TYR A 92 8.98 -29.21 2.69
CA TYR A 92 9.63 -28.39 1.68
C TYR A 92 10.57 -29.20 0.76
N LEU A 93 11.46 -29.99 1.35
CA LEU A 93 12.47 -30.76 0.60
C LEU A 93 11.84 -31.87 -0.25
N HIS A 94 10.74 -32.48 0.20
CA HIS A 94 9.98 -33.47 -0.60
C HIS A 94 9.05 -32.83 -1.64
N GLY A 95 9.02 -31.50 -1.74
CA GLY A 95 8.20 -30.79 -2.72
C GLY A 95 6.70 -30.78 -2.42
N THR A 96 6.26 -31.24 -1.24
CA THR A 96 4.87 -31.16 -0.79
C THR A 96 4.40 -29.71 -0.65
N ILE A 97 5.33 -28.80 -0.40
CA ILE A 97 5.07 -27.35 -0.33
C ILE A 97 5.96 -26.65 -1.37
N SER A 98 5.36 -25.85 -2.26
CA SER A 98 6.11 -25.26 -3.38
C SER A 98 7.08 -24.17 -2.95
N SER A 99 6.75 -23.38 -1.91
CA SER A 99 7.44 -22.09 -1.68
C SER A 99 7.00 -21.32 -0.42
N HIS A 100 6.39 -21.94 0.59
CA HIS A 100 5.66 -21.15 1.60
C HIS A 100 6.50 -20.23 2.51
N ASP A 101 7.83 -20.18 2.37
CA ASP A 101 8.63 -19.25 3.17
C ASP A 101 9.77 -18.53 2.45
N ALA A 102 10.02 -18.72 1.15
CA ALA A 102 11.07 -17.92 0.48
C ALA A 102 10.70 -16.41 0.46
N ILE A 103 9.42 -16.09 0.26
CA ILE A 103 8.91 -14.71 0.28
C ILE A 103 8.85 -14.17 1.72
N THR A 104 8.47 -15.01 2.69
CA THR A 104 8.44 -14.64 4.12
C THR A 104 9.85 -14.40 4.66
N MET A 105 10.82 -15.22 4.25
CA MET A 105 12.23 -15.11 4.66
C MET A 105 12.94 -13.93 4.01
N ILE A 106 12.66 -13.61 2.74
CA ILE A 106 13.17 -12.39 2.08
C ILE A 106 12.61 -11.14 2.78
N ARG A 107 11.30 -11.10 3.09
CA ARG A 107 10.67 -10.00 3.83
C ARG A 107 11.17 -9.87 5.27
N ALA A 108 11.49 -10.98 5.93
CA ALA A 108 12.10 -10.97 7.27
C ALA A 108 13.60 -10.58 7.27
N LEU A 109 14.25 -10.62 6.10
CA LEU A 109 15.64 -10.25 5.87
C LEU A 109 15.83 -8.77 5.48
N GLU A 110 14.76 -8.05 5.15
CA GLU A 110 14.82 -6.62 4.87
C GLU A 110 15.13 -5.85 6.16
N ARG A 111 16.40 -5.44 6.33
CA ARG A 111 16.78 -4.40 7.29
C ARG A 111 16.82 -3.06 6.56
N PRO A 112 15.99 -2.07 6.92
CA PRO A 112 16.17 -0.71 6.45
C PRO A 112 17.55 -0.23 6.93
N LEU A 113 18.52 -0.10 6.03
CA LEU A 113 19.86 0.38 6.40
C LEU A 113 19.79 1.80 6.97
N LYS A 114 18.79 2.57 6.51
CA LYS A 114 18.24 3.81 7.08
C LYS A 114 16.82 3.91 6.53
N ASP A 115 15.81 4.07 7.39
CA ASP A 115 14.49 4.51 6.93
C ASP A 115 14.59 5.96 6.45
N ARG A 116 13.66 6.37 5.58
CA ARG A 116 13.64 7.73 5.02
C ARG A 116 13.54 8.81 6.12
N GLU A 117 13.02 8.44 7.30
CA GLU A 117 12.91 9.28 8.48
C GLU A 117 14.23 9.41 9.27
N SER A 118 15.04 8.36 9.42
CA SER A 118 16.35 8.44 10.11
C SER A 118 17.39 9.27 9.38
N LEU A 119 17.23 9.51 8.08
CA LEU A 119 18.03 10.48 7.33
C LEU A 119 17.71 11.94 7.69
N LEU A 120 16.56 12.20 8.31
CA LEU A 120 16.09 13.54 8.68
C LEU A 120 16.30 13.85 10.18
N VAL A 121 16.78 12.88 10.98
CA VAL A 121 16.91 13.02 12.44
C VAL A 121 18.38 13.13 12.85
N CYS A 122 18.79 14.33 13.29
CA CYS A 122 20.03 14.52 14.03
C CYS A 122 19.81 14.15 15.50
N ARG A 123 20.38 13.00 15.94
CA ARG A 123 20.19 12.44 17.30
C ARG A 123 20.38 13.44 18.45
N ASN A 124 21.19 14.48 18.28
CA ASN A 124 21.55 15.42 19.34
C ASN A 124 21.29 16.91 18.98
N ARG A 125 20.55 17.20 17.89
CA ARG A 125 20.13 18.57 17.56
C ARG A 125 18.76 18.57 16.91
N ASP A 126 17.79 19.16 17.59
CA ASP A 126 16.50 19.52 17.00
C ASP A 126 16.39 21.05 16.88
N PHE A 127 15.56 21.48 15.94
CA PHE A 127 15.12 22.88 15.83
C PHE A 127 13.77 23.09 16.53
N TYR A 128 13.31 22.11 17.32
CA TYR A 128 11.99 22.15 17.95
C TYR A 128 11.93 23.26 18.99
N SER A 129 12.99 23.43 19.78
CA SER A 129 13.12 24.57 20.70
C SER A 129 13.08 25.92 20.00
N VAL A 130 13.71 26.05 18.83
CA VAL A 130 13.72 27.26 18.00
C VAL A 130 12.33 27.51 17.39
N LEU A 131 11.67 26.46 16.90
CA LEU A 131 10.31 26.51 16.35
C LEU A 131 9.28 26.90 17.42
N MET A 132 9.38 26.33 18.62
CA MET A 132 8.54 26.68 19.76
C MET A 132 8.79 28.13 20.21
N ALA A 133 10.04 28.59 20.18
CA ALA A 133 10.39 29.97 20.51
C ALA A 133 9.96 30.98 19.43
N SER A 134 9.91 30.58 18.15
CA SER A 134 9.42 31.43 17.05
C SER A 134 7.90 31.51 17.05
N THR A 135 7.22 30.37 17.20
CA THR A 135 5.75 30.30 17.26
C THR A 135 5.21 31.03 18.48
N ARG A 136 5.81 30.88 19.67
CA ARG A 136 5.40 31.64 20.85
C ARG A 136 5.58 33.16 20.67
N ARG A 137 6.68 33.60 20.03
CA ARG A 137 6.89 35.02 19.72
C ARG A 137 5.88 35.55 18.69
N GLU A 138 5.50 34.73 17.73
CA GLU A 138 4.51 35.07 16.71
C GLU A 138 3.09 35.09 17.30
N GLU A 139 2.75 34.15 18.18
CA GLU A 139 1.50 34.15 18.96
C GLU A 139 1.41 35.35 19.92
N GLU A 140 2.48 35.73 20.60
CA GLU A 140 2.53 36.95 21.42
C GLU A 140 2.37 38.20 20.56
N ARG A 141 3.04 38.29 19.40
CA ARG A 141 2.84 39.39 18.45
C ARG A 141 1.39 39.47 17.99
N GLN A 142 0.77 38.35 17.62
CA GLN A 142 -0.63 38.29 17.19
C GLN A 142 -1.61 38.61 18.32
N ARG A 143 -1.31 38.24 19.57
CA ARG A 143 -2.11 38.61 20.75
C ARG A 143 -2.05 40.11 21.05
N VAL A 144 -0.88 40.73 20.94
CA VAL A 144 -0.71 42.19 21.11
C VAL A 144 -1.38 42.94 19.96
N GLU A 145 -1.26 42.45 18.72
CA GLU A 145 -1.85 43.06 17.53
C GLU A 145 -3.39 42.93 17.50
N SER A 146 -3.94 41.83 18.04
CA SER A 146 -5.39 41.64 18.19
C SER A 146 -6.00 42.44 19.35
N GLN A 147 -5.23 42.72 20.41
CA GLN A 147 -5.64 43.62 21.48
C GLN A 147 -5.62 45.10 21.05
N GLN A 148 -4.67 45.50 20.19
CA GLN A 148 -4.65 46.86 19.61
C GLN A 148 -5.73 47.12 18.56
N ARG A 149 -6.32 46.07 17.94
CA ARG A 149 -7.39 46.20 16.94
C ARG A 149 -8.81 46.25 17.51
N LYS A 150 -8.98 46.28 18.84
CA LYS A 150 -10.31 46.36 19.48
C LYS A 150 -10.86 47.78 19.65
N ASP A 151 -10.04 48.82 19.45
CA ASP A 151 -10.48 50.21 19.34
C ASP A 151 -10.39 50.67 17.88
N GLY A 152 -11.47 50.47 17.10
CA GLY A 152 -11.52 50.99 15.74
C GLY A 152 -12.44 50.25 14.79
N SER A 153 -13.68 50.73 14.73
CA SER A 153 -14.75 50.49 13.74
C SER A 153 -14.36 49.98 12.33
N ASN A 154 -15.18 49.04 11.85
CA ASN A 154 -15.59 48.77 10.46
C ASN A 154 -14.57 48.92 9.32
N ARG A 155 -14.10 47.78 8.77
CA ARG A 155 -13.79 47.65 7.33
C ARG A 155 -14.34 46.34 6.76
N PRO A 156 -14.91 46.36 5.53
CA PRO A 156 -15.56 45.19 4.95
C PRO A 156 -14.54 44.18 4.45
N LYS A 157 -14.80 42.89 4.73
CA LYS A 157 -14.07 41.76 4.13
C LYS A 157 -14.37 41.66 2.63
N PRO A 158 -13.39 41.31 1.77
CA PRO A 158 -13.66 41.09 0.36
C PRO A 158 -14.57 39.86 0.21
N LYS A 159 -15.74 40.07 -0.40
CA LYS A 159 -16.65 39.00 -0.79
C LYS A 159 -16.07 38.29 -2.01
N MET A 160 -15.63 37.05 -1.86
CA MET A 160 -15.54 36.14 -3.00
C MET A 160 -16.96 35.89 -3.50
N LYS A 161 -17.25 36.35 -4.72
CA LYS A 161 -18.41 35.90 -5.50
C LYS A 161 -17.96 34.69 -6.32
N GLY A 162 -18.44 33.52 -5.92
CA GLY A 162 -18.42 32.24 -6.64
C GLY A 162 -19.56 31.42 -6.03
N GLY A 163 -20.29 30.64 -6.82
CA GLY A 163 -21.61 30.08 -6.48
C GLY A 163 -21.70 29.44 -5.09
N LYS A 164 -22.87 29.54 -4.44
CA LYS A 164 -23.13 28.97 -3.12
C LYS A 164 -23.05 27.44 -3.18
N ILE A 165 -21.85 26.87 -3.10
CA ILE A 165 -21.64 25.52 -2.60
C ILE A 165 -22.20 25.55 -1.17
N GLY A 166 -23.09 24.61 -0.83
CA GLY A 166 -23.80 24.60 0.44
C GLY A 166 -22.87 24.76 1.66
N GLU A 167 -23.37 25.38 2.73
CA GLU A 167 -22.60 25.57 3.96
C GLU A 167 -22.24 24.20 4.58
N GLY A 168 -20.98 23.78 4.49
CA GLY A 168 -20.51 22.50 5.01
C GLY A 168 -19.27 21.94 4.31
N VAL A 169 -18.87 20.73 4.71
CA VAL A 169 -17.71 20.03 4.12
C VAL A 169 -18.11 19.52 2.72
N PRO A 170 -17.34 19.79 1.65
CA PRO A 170 -17.66 19.29 0.31
C PRO A 170 -17.65 17.75 0.24
N ILE A 171 -18.52 17.17 -0.59
CA ILE A 171 -18.68 15.72 -0.76
C ILE A 171 -18.09 15.27 -2.10
N ILE A 172 -17.35 14.16 -2.07
CA ILE A 172 -16.91 13.40 -3.23
C ILE A 172 -17.66 12.06 -3.23
N LEU A 173 -18.32 11.73 -4.33
CA LEU A 173 -18.97 10.44 -4.51
C LEU A 173 -18.03 9.44 -5.18
N VAL A 174 -17.99 8.21 -4.67
CA VAL A 174 -17.26 7.09 -5.29
C VAL A 174 -18.21 5.93 -5.57
N PRO A 175 -17.89 5.06 -6.54
CA PRO A 175 -18.71 3.87 -6.79
C PRO A 175 -18.71 2.91 -5.61
N SER A 176 -19.87 2.33 -5.28
CA SER A 176 -19.97 1.20 -4.36
C SER A 176 -19.69 -0.17 -5.03
N ALA A 177 -19.34 -0.19 -6.32
CA ALA A 177 -19.12 -1.44 -7.05
C ALA A 177 -17.66 -1.93 -6.87
N PHE A 178 -17.49 -3.19 -6.49
CA PHE A 178 -16.17 -3.78 -6.19
C PHE A 178 -15.21 -3.87 -7.39
N GLN A 179 -15.70 -3.75 -8.62
CA GLN A 179 -14.88 -3.85 -9.83
C GLN A 179 -14.25 -2.52 -10.27
N THR A 180 -14.53 -1.41 -9.59
CA THR A 180 -13.89 -0.13 -9.90
C THR A 180 -12.52 0.01 -9.27
N LEU A 181 -11.68 0.81 -9.93
CA LEU A 181 -10.35 1.10 -9.44
C LEU A 181 -10.40 1.93 -8.14
N ILE A 182 -11.19 3.00 -8.10
CA ILE A 182 -11.45 3.75 -6.86
C ILE A 182 -12.77 3.32 -6.23
N THR A 183 -12.72 3.12 -4.92
CA THR A 183 -13.87 2.86 -4.05
C THR A 183 -13.67 3.57 -2.71
N ILE A 184 -14.66 3.50 -1.82
CA ILE A 184 -14.54 4.05 -0.46
C ILE A 184 -13.37 3.46 0.36
N TYR A 185 -12.88 2.27 -0.02
CA TYR A 185 -11.83 1.57 0.71
C TYR A 185 -10.41 2.07 0.43
N ASN A 186 -10.18 2.72 -0.72
CA ASN A 186 -8.83 3.10 -1.17
C ASN A 186 -8.70 4.56 -1.62
N VAL A 187 -9.82 5.28 -1.72
CA VAL A 187 -9.85 6.68 -2.16
C VAL A 187 -9.00 7.59 -1.28
N LYS A 188 -8.90 7.30 0.02
CA LYS A 188 -8.12 8.13 0.95
C LYS A 188 -6.63 8.07 0.66
N GLU A 189 -6.04 6.88 0.61
CA GLU A 189 -4.62 6.72 0.30
C GLU A 189 -4.30 7.22 -1.11
N PHE A 190 -5.23 7.06 -2.05
CA PHE A 190 -5.04 7.58 -3.40
C PHE A 190 -5.04 9.11 -3.42
N LEU A 191 -6.02 9.77 -2.82
CA LEU A 191 -6.14 11.23 -2.88
C LEU A 191 -5.19 11.98 -1.93
N GLU A 192 -4.92 11.46 -0.72
CA GLU A 192 -4.02 12.10 0.24
C GLU A 192 -2.54 11.79 -0.07
N ASP A 193 -2.22 10.51 -0.23
CA ASP A 193 -0.83 10.04 -0.33
C ASP A 193 -0.37 9.85 -1.78
N GLY A 194 -1.30 9.80 -2.73
CA GLY A 194 -0.97 9.49 -4.12
C GLY A 194 -0.62 8.02 -4.33
N ILE A 195 -1.18 7.11 -3.52
CA ILE A 195 -0.86 5.68 -3.55
C ILE A 195 -2.11 4.89 -3.93
N PHE A 196 -2.07 4.20 -5.07
CA PHE A 196 -3.15 3.29 -5.45
C PHE A 196 -2.95 1.90 -4.85
N VAL A 197 -3.93 1.44 -4.09
CA VAL A 197 -4.03 0.06 -3.61
C VAL A 197 -5.33 -0.55 -4.14
N PRO A 198 -5.28 -1.72 -4.81
CA PRO A 198 -6.47 -2.42 -5.28
C PRO A 198 -7.49 -2.69 -4.16
N THR A 199 -8.78 -2.54 -4.47
CA THR A 199 -9.88 -2.68 -3.51
C THR A 199 -9.92 -4.06 -2.84
N ASP A 200 -9.61 -5.14 -3.57
CA ASP A 200 -9.59 -6.52 -3.06
C ASP A 200 -8.53 -6.75 -1.97
N VAL A 201 -7.44 -6.01 -2.01
CA VAL A 201 -6.42 -6.00 -0.95
C VAL A 201 -6.94 -5.28 0.31
N LYS A 202 -7.72 -4.21 0.15
CA LYS A 202 -8.27 -3.41 1.25
C LYS A 202 -9.46 -4.07 1.95
N VAL A 203 -10.34 -4.76 1.21
CA VAL A 203 -11.52 -5.43 1.78
C VAL A 203 -11.14 -6.55 2.76
N LYS A 204 -9.96 -7.16 2.58
CA LYS A 204 -9.44 -8.18 3.51
C LYS A 204 -8.94 -7.60 4.84
N ALA A 205 -8.81 -6.28 4.95
CA ALA A 205 -8.17 -5.60 6.09
C ALA A 205 -9.15 -4.98 7.10
N GLY A 206 -10.47 -5.00 6.87
CA GLY A 206 -11.42 -4.44 7.85
C GLY A 206 -12.85 -4.26 7.33
N ALA A 207 -13.71 -3.71 8.20
CA ALA A 207 -15.10 -3.40 7.89
C ALA A 207 -15.23 -2.21 6.92
N LYS A 208 -16.30 -2.23 6.10
CA LYS A 208 -16.60 -1.16 5.14
C LYS A 208 -16.92 0.17 5.86
N PRO A 209 -16.18 1.26 5.59
CA PRO A 209 -16.55 2.58 6.10
C PRO A 209 -17.83 3.08 5.43
N ASP A 210 -18.71 3.75 6.19
CA ASP A 210 -19.87 4.46 5.62
C ASP A 210 -19.50 5.85 5.07
N CYS A 211 -18.48 6.48 5.64
CA CYS A 211 -17.95 7.78 5.21
C CYS A 211 -16.45 7.82 5.50
N VAL A 212 -15.68 8.45 4.60
CA VAL A 212 -14.23 8.63 4.75
C VAL A 212 -13.91 10.11 4.60
N THR A 213 -13.10 10.67 5.50
CA THR A 213 -12.62 12.05 5.37
C THR A 213 -11.26 12.08 4.67
N VAL A 214 -11.16 12.92 3.64
CA VAL A 214 -9.94 13.19 2.87
C VAL A 214 -9.51 14.64 3.10
N GLN A 215 -8.24 14.87 3.43
CA GLN A 215 -7.66 16.19 3.63
C GLN A 215 -6.71 16.55 2.51
N LYS A 216 -6.90 17.73 1.93
CA LYS A 216 -6.00 18.29 0.92
C LYS A 216 -5.38 19.58 1.42
N LYS A 217 -4.04 19.59 1.51
CA LYS A 217 -3.26 20.82 1.69
C LYS A 217 -3.06 21.51 0.35
N PHE A 218 -3.58 22.72 0.22
CA PHE A 218 -3.38 23.56 -0.96
C PHE A 218 -2.10 24.39 -0.83
N ARG A 219 -1.62 24.92 -1.97
CA ARG A 219 -0.38 25.71 -2.03
C ARG A 219 -0.42 26.92 -1.08
N ASP A 220 -1.60 27.49 -0.85
CA ASP A 220 -1.85 28.62 0.04
C ASP A 220 -2.03 28.24 1.54
N ARG A 221 -1.47 27.10 1.96
CA ARG A 221 -1.50 26.53 3.34
C ARG A 221 -2.87 26.15 3.90
N VAL A 222 -3.98 26.55 3.26
CA VAL A 222 -5.33 26.11 3.65
C VAL A 222 -5.43 24.59 3.47
N VAL A 223 -5.79 23.89 4.54
CA VAL A 223 -6.17 22.48 4.49
C VAL A 223 -7.68 22.43 4.34
N ALA A 224 -8.19 21.88 3.24
CA ALA A 224 -9.62 21.60 3.09
C ALA A 224 -9.87 20.11 3.38
N ALA A 225 -11.01 19.84 4.01
CA ALA A 225 -11.52 18.50 4.21
C ALA A 225 -12.61 18.21 3.16
N TYR A 226 -12.70 16.95 2.75
CA TYR A 226 -13.73 16.42 1.86
C TYR A 226 -14.31 15.17 2.51
N GLU A 227 -15.63 15.02 2.47
CA GLU A 227 -16.32 13.79 2.82
C GLU A 227 -16.42 12.90 1.59
N VAL A 228 -16.05 11.63 1.71
CA VAL A 228 -16.20 10.64 0.65
C VAL A 228 -17.26 9.64 1.03
N ARG A 229 -18.27 9.48 0.16
CA ARG A 229 -19.40 8.56 0.37
C ARG A 229 -19.65 7.73 -0.89
N ASP A 230 -20.21 6.53 -0.71
CA ASP A 230 -20.47 5.59 -1.82
C ASP A 230 -21.94 5.17 -1.98
N LYS A 231 -22.81 5.66 -1.09
CA LYS A 231 -24.27 5.43 -1.11
C LYS A 231 -24.98 6.76 -1.39
N PRO A 232 -25.23 7.14 -2.65
CA PRO A 232 -25.98 8.34 -2.98
C PRO A 232 -27.39 8.37 -2.37
N SER A 233 -28.01 7.20 -2.18
CA SER A 233 -29.32 7.05 -1.54
C SER A 233 -29.34 7.44 -0.06
N ALA A 234 -28.19 7.58 0.60
CA ALA A 234 -28.09 8.05 1.98
C ALA A 234 -27.94 9.58 2.08
N LEU A 235 -27.86 10.30 0.95
CA LEU A 235 -27.75 11.75 0.93
C LEU A 235 -29.13 12.41 1.08
N LYS A 236 -29.20 13.45 1.91
CA LYS A 236 -30.37 14.34 1.98
C LYS A 236 -30.36 15.30 0.78
N ALA A 237 -31.51 15.91 0.47
CA ALA A 237 -31.62 16.89 -0.62
C ALA A 237 -30.58 18.02 -0.49
N GLU A 238 -30.37 18.54 0.71
CA GLU A 238 -29.40 19.60 1.02
C GLU A 238 -27.93 19.17 0.84
N ASP A 239 -27.64 17.87 0.97
CA ASP A 239 -26.27 17.36 0.82
C ASP A 239 -25.81 17.43 -0.64
N TRP A 240 -26.74 17.37 -1.60
CA TRP A 240 -26.43 17.42 -3.03
C TRP A 240 -25.82 18.74 -3.48
N ASP A 241 -26.12 19.85 -2.79
CA ASP A 241 -25.49 21.15 -3.01
C ASP A 241 -24.01 21.19 -2.55
N ARG A 242 -23.58 20.19 -1.76
CA ARG A 242 -22.19 20.02 -1.32
C ARG A 242 -21.42 19.00 -2.16
N VAL A 243 -22.09 18.25 -3.05
CA VAL A 243 -21.41 17.26 -3.90
C VAL A 243 -20.64 18.01 -4.98
N VAL A 244 -19.32 17.97 -4.90
CA VAL A 244 -18.44 18.69 -5.84
C VAL A 244 -17.83 17.78 -6.89
N ALA A 245 -17.66 16.49 -6.60
CA ALA A 245 -17.06 15.53 -7.52
C ALA A 245 -17.70 14.14 -7.44
N VAL A 246 -17.61 13.39 -8.54
CA VAL A 246 -18.01 11.98 -8.61
C VAL A 246 -16.98 11.16 -9.40
N PHE A 247 -16.54 10.03 -8.84
CA PHE A 247 -15.88 8.97 -9.61
C PHE A 247 -16.95 8.07 -10.25
N VAL A 248 -16.91 7.96 -11.59
CA VAL A 248 -17.96 7.28 -12.36
C VAL A 248 -17.58 5.84 -12.72
N LEU A 249 -18.59 5.00 -12.85
CA LEU A 249 -18.52 3.60 -13.30
C LEU A 249 -18.43 3.47 -14.83
N GLY A 250 -18.91 4.48 -15.56
CA GLY A 250 -19.15 4.37 -17.00
C GLY A 250 -20.44 3.63 -17.36
N LYS A 251 -21.39 3.53 -16.43
CA LYS A 251 -22.72 2.93 -16.64
C LYS A 251 -23.82 3.96 -16.31
N GLU A 252 -24.78 4.14 -17.21
CA GLU A 252 -25.85 5.15 -17.06
C GLU A 252 -26.70 4.93 -15.80
N TRP A 253 -26.96 3.67 -15.46
CA TRP A 253 -27.74 3.32 -14.27
C TRP A 253 -27.11 3.80 -12.95
N GLN A 254 -25.82 4.17 -12.93
CA GLN A 254 -25.17 4.76 -11.76
C GLN A 254 -25.91 5.99 -11.25
N PHE A 255 -26.46 6.78 -12.17
CA PHE A 255 -27.15 8.05 -11.88
C PHE A 255 -28.65 7.89 -11.70
N LYS A 256 -29.13 6.65 -11.63
CA LYS A 256 -30.54 6.37 -11.34
C LYS A 256 -30.88 6.94 -9.97
N ASP A 257 -32.03 7.61 -9.88
CA ASP A 257 -32.57 8.21 -8.66
C ASP A 257 -31.76 9.40 -8.11
N TRP A 258 -30.85 9.97 -8.91
CA TRP A 258 -30.18 11.23 -8.58
C TRP A 258 -31.11 12.43 -8.80
N PRO A 259 -30.97 13.53 -8.06
CA PRO A 259 -31.86 14.70 -8.15
C PRO A 259 -31.51 15.62 -9.35
N PHE A 260 -31.13 15.02 -10.49
CA PHE A 260 -30.76 15.73 -11.71
C PHE A 260 -31.45 15.09 -12.91
N LYS A 261 -31.78 15.91 -13.91
CA LYS A 261 -32.55 15.48 -15.08
C LYS A 261 -31.76 14.52 -15.98
N ASP A 262 -30.49 14.82 -16.21
CA ASP A 262 -29.63 14.08 -17.14
C ASP A 262 -28.14 14.26 -16.80
N HIS A 263 -27.27 13.54 -17.52
CA HIS A 263 -25.82 13.62 -17.34
C HIS A 263 -25.26 15.03 -17.59
N VAL A 264 -25.90 15.83 -18.45
CA VAL A 264 -25.42 17.18 -18.76
C VAL A 264 -25.60 18.07 -17.53
N GLU A 265 -26.77 18.01 -16.89
CA GLU A 265 -27.00 18.72 -15.63
C GLU A 265 -26.04 18.25 -14.53
N ILE A 266 -25.84 16.94 -14.39
CA ILE A 266 -24.92 16.37 -13.41
C ILE A 266 -23.52 16.95 -13.60
N PHE A 267 -22.95 16.85 -14.81
CA PHE A 267 -21.55 17.23 -15.05
C PHE A 267 -21.32 18.73 -15.23
N ASN A 268 -22.39 19.54 -15.26
CA ASN A 268 -22.29 21.00 -15.12
C ASN A 268 -22.21 21.43 -13.66
N ARG A 269 -22.76 20.65 -12.72
CA ARG A 269 -22.77 20.95 -11.28
C ARG A 269 -21.70 20.20 -10.49
N ILE A 270 -21.32 19.01 -10.95
CA ILE A 270 -20.43 18.08 -10.26
C ILE A 270 -19.32 17.66 -11.24
N ILE A 271 -18.05 17.82 -10.89
CA ILE A 271 -16.98 17.32 -11.76
C ILE A 271 -16.95 15.79 -11.76
N GLY A 272 -17.00 15.18 -12.94
CA GLY A 272 -16.90 13.74 -13.11
C GLY A 272 -15.46 13.28 -13.35
N PHE A 273 -15.04 12.19 -12.72
CA PHE A 273 -13.78 11.49 -12.98
C PHE A 273 -14.02 10.04 -13.37
N TYR A 274 -13.40 9.56 -14.45
CA TYR A 274 -13.38 8.14 -14.81
C TYR A 274 -11.97 7.61 -14.71
N MET A 275 -11.75 6.68 -13.78
CA MET A 275 -10.44 6.09 -13.58
C MET A 275 -10.31 4.78 -14.35
N ARG A 276 -9.24 4.64 -15.13
CA ARG A 276 -8.94 3.44 -15.92
C ARG A 276 -7.45 3.09 -15.85
N PHE A 277 -7.09 1.87 -16.24
CA PHE A 277 -5.68 1.60 -16.51
C PHE A 277 -5.26 2.14 -17.89
N GLU A 278 -4.01 2.60 -18.01
CA GLU A 278 -3.44 3.09 -19.26
C GLU A 278 -3.58 2.08 -20.40
N ASP A 279 -3.35 0.79 -20.11
CA ASP A 279 -3.38 -0.32 -21.05
C ASP A 279 -4.80 -0.86 -21.34
N ASP A 280 -5.85 -0.34 -20.69
CA ASP A 280 -7.21 -0.79 -20.97
C ASP A 280 -7.64 -0.31 -22.37
N SER A 281 -8.45 -1.12 -23.06
CA SER A 281 -8.82 -0.83 -24.45
C SER A 281 -9.65 0.46 -24.54
N VAL A 282 -9.65 1.11 -25.70
CA VAL A 282 -10.33 2.40 -25.88
C VAL A 282 -11.85 2.27 -25.68
N GLU A 283 -12.38 1.08 -25.93
CA GLU A 283 -13.77 0.69 -25.72
C GLU A 283 -14.20 0.81 -24.26
N SER A 284 -13.29 0.62 -23.30
CA SER A 284 -13.56 0.77 -21.86
C SER A 284 -14.06 2.17 -21.48
N ALA A 285 -13.74 3.19 -22.28
CA ALA A 285 -14.14 4.58 -22.05
C ALA A 285 -15.19 5.09 -23.05
N LYS A 286 -15.71 4.23 -23.96
CA LYS A 286 -16.56 4.67 -25.07
C LYS A 286 -17.79 5.46 -24.62
N THR A 287 -18.52 4.94 -23.62
CA THR A 287 -19.70 5.59 -23.06
C THR A 287 -19.32 6.88 -22.31
N VAL A 288 -18.25 6.83 -21.52
CA VAL A 288 -17.78 7.97 -20.71
C VAL A 288 -17.33 9.15 -21.57
N LYS A 289 -16.74 8.89 -22.74
CA LYS A 289 -16.32 9.94 -23.68
C LYS A 289 -17.48 10.80 -24.21
N GLN A 290 -18.72 10.32 -24.11
CA GLN A 290 -19.92 11.09 -24.47
C GLN A 290 -20.36 12.03 -23.34
N TRP A 291 -19.77 11.90 -22.15
CA TRP A 291 -20.07 12.69 -20.97
C TRP A 291 -18.97 13.72 -20.72
N ASN A 292 -19.27 14.84 -20.05
CA ASN A 292 -18.26 15.82 -19.63
C ASN A 292 -17.50 15.32 -18.39
N VAL A 293 -16.78 14.20 -18.54
CA VAL A 293 -16.04 13.50 -17.50
C VAL A 293 -14.56 13.50 -17.82
N LYS A 294 -13.73 13.69 -16.81
CA LYS A 294 -12.28 13.71 -16.93
C LYS A 294 -11.72 12.31 -16.76
N ILE A 295 -10.97 11.83 -17.77
CA ILE A 295 -10.35 10.50 -17.71
C ILE A 295 -9.03 10.62 -16.94
N ILE A 296 -8.89 9.80 -15.90
CA ILE A 296 -7.67 9.66 -15.10
C ILE A 296 -7.09 8.28 -15.40
N SER A 297 -5.88 8.25 -15.93
CA SER A 297 -5.21 6.99 -16.27
C SER A 297 -4.16 6.67 -15.21
N ILE A 298 -4.13 5.42 -14.76
CA ILE A 298 -3.08 4.91 -13.88
C ILE A 298 -2.39 3.70 -14.52
N SER A 299 -1.12 3.50 -14.23
CA SER A 299 -0.40 2.31 -14.70
C SER A 299 -0.80 1.09 -13.87
N LYS A 300 -0.74 -0.12 -14.46
CA LYS A 300 -0.87 -1.38 -13.72
C LYS A 300 0.37 -1.67 -12.87
N ASN A 301 1.54 -1.27 -13.34
CA ASN A 301 2.83 -1.69 -12.76
C ASN A 301 3.68 -0.52 -12.19
N LYS A 302 3.41 0.74 -12.59
CA LYS A 302 4.22 1.90 -12.21
C LYS A 302 3.58 2.72 -11.08
N ARG A 303 3.61 2.19 -9.85
CA ARG A 303 3.01 2.85 -8.66
C ARG A 303 3.57 4.25 -8.36
N HIS A 304 4.80 4.56 -8.78
CA HIS A 304 5.40 5.89 -8.61
C HIS A 304 4.68 6.99 -9.42
N GLN A 305 3.87 6.62 -10.41
CA GLN A 305 3.09 7.55 -11.22
C GLN A 305 1.71 7.86 -10.63
N ASP A 306 1.24 7.07 -9.65
CA ASP A 306 -0.08 7.24 -9.04
C ASP A 306 -0.25 8.63 -8.42
N ARG A 307 0.82 9.18 -7.85
CA ARG A 307 0.84 10.54 -7.31
C ARG A 307 0.56 11.60 -8.37
N ALA A 308 1.03 11.41 -9.60
CA ALA A 308 0.73 12.34 -10.69
C ALA A 308 -0.76 12.30 -11.05
N ALA A 309 -1.36 11.10 -11.12
CA ALA A 309 -2.79 10.94 -11.36
C ALA A 309 -3.66 11.55 -10.24
N ALA A 310 -3.26 11.38 -8.98
CA ALA A 310 -3.95 12.00 -7.85
C ALA A 310 -3.85 13.54 -7.88
N LEU A 311 -2.68 14.10 -8.25
CA LEU A 311 -2.52 15.54 -8.44
C LEU A 311 -3.39 16.07 -9.58
N GLU A 312 -3.49 15.34 -10.69
CA GLU A 312 -4.36 15.69 -11.82
C GLU A 312 -5.85 15.75 -11.42
N VAL A 313 -6.31 14.86 -10.53
CA VAL A 313 -7.66 14.94 -9.94
C VAL A 313 -7.83 16.23 -9.15
N TRP A 314 -6.88 16.54 -8.26
CA TRP A 314 -6.96 17.73 -7.41
C TRP A 314 -6.91 19.02 -8.21
N ASP A 315 -6.00 19.12 -9.19
CA ASP A 315 -5.86 20.31 -10.03
C ASP A 315 -7.16 20.60 -10.79
N ARG A 316 -7.80 19.56 -11.35
CA ARG A 316 -9.09 19.69 -12.05
C ARG A 316 -10.26 20.01 -11.13
N LEU A 317 -10.31 19.42 -9.94
CA LEU A 317 -11.32 19.73 -8.94
C LEU A 317 -11.18 21.17 -8.45
N GLU A 318 -9.96 21.62 -8.19
CA GLU A 318 -9.71 23.01 -7.76
C GLU A 318 -10.08 24.01 -8.86
N GLU A 319 -9.71 23.72 -10.11
CA GLU A 319 -10.12 24.54 -11.26
C GLU A 319 -11.65 24.62 -11.36
N PHE A 320 -12.35 23.50 -11.20
CA PHE A 320 -13.81 23.45 -11.22
C PHE A 320 -14.45 24.22 -10.07
N MET A 321 -13.92 24.14 -8.85
CA MET A 321 -14.44 24.87 -7.70
C MET A 321 -14.16 26.37 -7.74
N ARG A 322 -13.21 26.82 -8.57
CA ARG A 322 -12.90 28.25 -8.78
C ARG A 322 -13.77 28.90 -9.86
N ALA A 323 -14.30 28.11 -10.80
CA ALA A 323 -15.15 28.56 -11.90
C ALA A 323 -16.57 28.94 -11.41
#